data_AF-A0A2G9SGM4-F1
#
_entry.id   AF-A0A2G9SGM4-F1
#
_cell.length_a   1.000
_cell.length_b   1.000
_cell.length_c   1.000
_cell.angle_alpha   90.00
_cell.angle_beta   90.00
_cell.angle_gamma   90.00
#
_symmetry.space_group_name_H-M   'P 1'
#
loop_
_entity.id
_entity.type
_entity.pdbx_description
1 polymer ?
#
loop_
_entity_poly.entity_id
_entity_poly.type
_entity_poly.pdbx_seq_one_letter_code
_entity_poly.pdbx_strand_id
1 'polypeptide(L)'
;MASGEDGGCSQVSSDVKPGDRGSFRCLLCGVNVPNRPSLDDHLRGRRHKRMCEERDKRQQQQERSVFVSGFPKGTTEEQLRDVFQSISSVKNIIIDKDRGLYAIVEFENSDGVSAALEQHDIKLEGQRLKVKPREKKEFKKKRTGVRNLQPPDQEALSKELIHCKDVEEQMKSVVTLCSPSRHESHLRELLLSLLKETFTEFFPGD
;
A
#
# COMPACT_ATOMS: atom_id res chain seq x y z
N MET A 1 31.10 -1.17 40.65
CA MET A 1 30.87 -1.75 39.32
C MET A 1 29.41 -2.13 39.21
N ALA A 2 28.65 -1.37 38.41
CA ALA A 2 27.41 -1.75 37.71
C ALA A 2 26.76 -0.45 37.22
N SER A 3 27.30 0.10 36.14
CA SER A 3 26.63 1.14 35.36
C SER A 3 25.60 0.44 34.48
N GLY A 4 24.31 0.67 34.75
CA GLY A 4 23.23 0.25 33.88
C GLY A 4 22.96 1.35 32.85
N GLU A 5 23.29 1.07 31.60
CA GLU A 5 23.02 1.91 30.44
C GLU A 5 21.58 1.64 29.98
N ASP A 6 20.63 2.47 30.40
CA ASP A 6 19.25 2.40 29.89
C ASP A 6 19.14 3.26 28.60
N GLY A 7 19.56 2.65 27.50
CA GLY A 7 19.42 3.16 26.14
C GLY A 7 17.97 3.14 25.67
N GLY A 8 17.14 4.03 26.23
CA GLY A 8 15.75 4.21 25.82
C GLY A 8 15.63 5.05 24.55
N CYS A 9 15.62 4.41 23.38
CA CYS A 9 15.28 5.05 22.10
C CYS A 9 13.84 5.60 22.14
N SER A 10 13.68 6.85 22.57
CA SER A 10 12.39 7.55 22.72
C SER A 10 11.93 8.18 21.40
N GLN A 11 12.08 7.48 20.29
CA GLN A 11 11.51 7.93 19.01
C GLN A 11 10.17 7.25 18.80
N VAL A 12 9.11 7.96 19.19
CA VAL A 12 7.75 7.66 18.75
C VAL A 12 7.78 7.77 17.23
N SER A 13 7.64 6.63 16.53
CA SER A 13 7.67 6.56 15.06
C SER A 13 6.80 7.67 14.46
N SER A 14 7.27 8.31 13.37
CA SER A 14 6.53 9.35 12.62
C SER A 14 5.10 8.95 12.25
N ASP A 15 4.82 7.65 12.29
CA ASP A 15 3.54 7.03 11.99
C ASP A 15 2.55 7.02 13.16
N VAL A 16 2.91 7.52 14.34
CA VAL A 16 2.04 7.50 15.52
C VAL A 16 1.70 8.92 15.96
N LYS A 17 0.41 9.24 16.00
CA LYS A 17 -0.10 10.48 16.60
C LYS A 17 -0.74 10.19 17.96
N PRO A 18 -0.41 10.96 19.01
CA PRO A 18 -1.18 10.94 20.25
C PRO A 18 -2.63 11.37 19.98
N GLY A 19 -3.57 10.75 20.68
CA GLY A 19 -4.98 11.09 20.69
C GLY A 19 -5.44 11.49 22.09
N ASP A 20 -6.75 11.67 22.23
CA ASP A 20 -7.35 12.09 23.50
C ASP A 20 -7.20 11.01 24.58
N ARG A 21 -7.11 11.45 25.84
CA ARG A 21 -7.05 10.60 27.04
C ARG A 21 -5.94 9.53 27.02
N GLY A 22 -4.79 9.84 26.41
CA GLY A 22 -3.64 8.93 26.38
C GLY A 22 -3.74 7.81 25.33
N SER A 23 -4.70 7.91 24.41
CA SER A 23 -4.77 7.04 23.23
C SER A 23 -3.73 7.41 22.17
N PHE A 24 -3.48 6.50 21.22
CA PHE A 24 -2.56 6.67 20.12
C PHE A 24 -3.21 6.23 18.81
N ARG A 25 -2.86 6.88 17.71
CA ARG A 25 -3.32 6.54 16.38
C ARG A 25 -2.13 6.24 15.48
N CYS A 26 -2.06 5.03 14.97
CA CYS A 26 -1.10 4.69 13.92
C CYS A 26 -1.66 5.15 12.55
N LEU A 27 -1.00 6.11 11.91
CA LEU A 27 -1.35 6.64 10.59
C LEU A 27 -1.08 5.64 9.46
N LEU A 28 -0.02 4.84 9.60
CA LEU A 28 0.32 3.80 8.63
C LEU A 28 -0.76 2.72 8.59
N CYS A 29 -1.13 2.20 9.77
CA CYS A 29 -2.12 1.14 9.88
C CYS A 29 -3.58 1.66 9.85
N GLY A 30 -3.81 2.90 10.27
CA GLY A 30 -5.14 3.50 10.44
C GLY A 30 -5.88 3.02 11.69
N VAL A 31 -5.17 2.53 12.70
CA VAL A 31 -5.76 1.96 13.93
C VAL A 31 -5.58 2.90 15.11
N ASN A 32 -6.59 2.96 15.98
CA ASN A 32 -6.53 3.64 17.27
C ASN A 32 -6.23 2.62 18.37
N VAL A 33 -5.38 3.00 19.30
CA VAL A 33 -4.82 2.14 20.34
C VAL A 33 -4.98 2.87 21.67
N PRO A 34 -5.52 2.22 22.72
CA PRO A 34 -5.99 2.93 23.91
C PRO A 34 -4.88 3.36 24.88
N ASN A 35 -3.70 2.72 24.83
CA ASN A 35 -2.60 2.97 25.77
C ASN A 35 -1.25 2.57 25.16
N ARG A 36 -0.16 2.92 25.86
CA ARG A 36 1.22 2.69 25.40
C ARG A 36 1.61 1.20 25.27
N PRO A 37 1.28 0.30 26.23
CA PRO A 37 1.56 -1.13 26.06
C PRO A 37 0.92 -1.71 24.80
N SER A 38 -0.35 -1.38 24.55
CA SER A 38 -1.06 -1.82 23.34
C SER A 38 -0.44 -1.23 22.07
N LEU A 39 0.17 -0.04 22.15
CA LEU A 39 0.89 0.57 21.03
C LEU A 39 2.16 -0.22 20.73
N ASP A 40 2.94 -0.56 21.75
CA ASP A 40 4.18 -1.32 21.58
C ASP A 40 3.92 -2.72 20.99
N ASP A 41 2.83 -3.37 21.41
CA ASP A 41 2.36 -4.62 20.80
C ASP A 41 1.91 -4.42 19.36
N HIS A 42 1.19 -3.34 19.08
CA HIS A 42 0.79 -2.99 17.72
C HIS A 42 2.01 -2.80 16.79
N LEU A 43 3.00 -2.01 17.23
CA LEU A 43 4.23 -1.71 16.46
C LEU A 43 5.06 -2.98 16.21
N ARG A 44 5.10 -3.91 17.17
CA ARG A 44 5.78 -5.20 17.02
C ARG A 44 5.00 -6.22 16.19
N GLY A 45 3.72 -5.97 15.95
CA GLY A 45 2.82 -6.85 15.21
C GLY A 45 3.22 -7.05 13.74
N ARG A 46 3.02 -8.26 13.23
CA ARG A 46 3.38 -8.65 11.84
C ARG A 46 2.76 -7.73 10.78
N ARG A 47 1.52 -7.28 11.02
CA ARG A 47 0.80 -6.38 10.10
C ARG A 47 1.48 -5.01 9.97
N HIS A 48 1.89 -4.43 11.11
CA HIS A 48 2.57 -3.13 11.13
C HIS A 48 3.93 -3.24 10.47
N LYS A 49 4.75 -4.22 10.88
CA LYS A 49 6.08 -4.47 10.31
C LYS A 49 6.06 -4.62 8.80
N ARG A 50 5.17 -5.46 8.25
CA ARG A 50 5.02 -5.62 6.80
C ARG A 50 4.73 -4.29 6.10
N MET A 51 3.88 -3.45 6.70
CA MET A 51 3.51 -2.17 6.10
C MET A 51 4.66 -1.16 6.14
N CYS A 52 5.45 -1.15 7.23
CA CYS A 52 6.67 -0.37 7.30
C CYS A 52 7.65 -0.81 6.23
N GLU A 53 7.93 -2.12 6.14
CA GLU A 53 8.83 -2.68 5.13
C GLU A 53 8.38 -2.33 3.69
N GLU A 54 7.08 -2.40 3.40
CA GLU A 54 6.55 -2.03 2.09
C GLU A 54 6.70 -0.53 1.79
N ARG A 55 6.51 0.33 2.80
CA ARG A 55 6.74 1.78 2.68
C ARG A 55 8.22 2.07 2.46
N ASP A 56 9.09 1.50 3.28
CA ASP A 56 10.54 1.71 3.23
C ASP A 56 11.12 1.24 1.90
N LYS A 57 10.70 0.06 1.41
CA LYS A 57 11.09 -0.43 0.09
C LYS A 57 10.68 0.55 -1.02
N ARG A 58 9.46 1.10 -0.97
CA ARG A 58 9.00 2.08 -1.96
C ARG A 58 9.77 3.39 -1.88
N GLN A 59 10.08 3.85 -0.67
CA GLN A 59 10.88 5.05 -0.46
C GLN A 59 12.30 4.86 -1.00
N GLN A 60 12.95 3.75 -0.68
CA GLN A 60 14.28 3.41 -1.20
C GLN A 60 14.27 3.31 -2.73
N GLN A 61 13.25 2.68 -3.31
CA GLN A 61 13.08 2.66 -4.77
C GLN A 61 12.93 4.07 -5.34
N GLN A 62 12.18 4.95 -4.69
CA GLN A 62 12.01 6.32 -5.16
C GLN A 62 13.33 7.11 -5.11
N GLU A 63 14.11 6.94 -4.05
CA GLU A 63 15.38 7.64 -3.82
C GLU A 63 16.52 7.15 -4.73
N ARG A 64 16.47 5.89 -5.17
CA ARG A 64 17.49 5.27 -6.03
C ARG A 64 17.08 5.19 -7.50
N SER A 65 15.98 5.84 -7.89
CA SER A 65 15.50 5.79 -9.27
C SER A 65 15.51 7.13 -9.98
N VAL A 66 15.76 7.09 -11.28
CA VAL A 66 15.63 8.22 -12.20
C VAL A 66 14.50 8.00 -13.20
N PHE A 67 13.91 9.10 -13.66
CA PHE A 67 12.98 9.14 -14.78
C PHE A 67 13.75 9.44 -16.07
N VAL A 68 13.60 8.60 -17.07
CA VAL A 68 14.29 8.70 -18.36
C VAL A 68 13.26 8.82 -19.46
N SER A 69 13.47 9.74 -20.40
CA SER A 69 12.57 9.94 -21.55
C SER A 69 13.36 10.36 -22.79
N GLY A 70 12.74 10.30 -23.97
CA GLY A 70 13.37 10.72 -25.22
C GLY A 70 14.23 9.65 -25.91
N PHE A 71 14.04 8.38 -25.54
CA PHE A 71 14.55 7.24 -26.31
C PHE A 71 13.56 6.87 -27.44
N PRO A 72 14.02 6.18 -28.50
CA PRO A 72 13.16 5.80 -29.62
C PRO A 72 12.07 4.80 -29.22
N LYS A 73 10.96 4.80 -29.96
CA LYS A 73 9.90 3.80 -29.75
C LYS A 73 10.43 2.42 -30.11
N GLY A 74 10.21 1.45 -29.22
CA GLY A 74 10.72 0.09 -29.38
C GLY A 74 12.03 -0.18 -28.65
N THR A 75 12.59 0.81 -27.96
CA THR A 75 13.74 0.59 -27.07
C THR A 75 13.42 -0.47 -26.02
N THR A 76 14.34 -1.42 -25.86
CA THR A 76 14.18 -2.52 -24.89
C THR A 76 14.81 -2.20 -23.54
N GLU A 77 14.49 -3.00 -22.54
CA GLU A 77 15.07 -2.87 -21.20
C GLU A 77 16.59 -3.03 -21.24
N GLU A 78 17.07 -3.99 -22.02
CA GLU A 78 18.49 -4.34 -22.17
C GLU A 78 19.27 -3.17 -22.75
N GLN A 79 18.74 -2.51 -23.77
CA GLN A 79 19.38 -1.33 -24.38
C GLN A 79 19.55 -0.18 -23.38
N LEU A 80 18.54 0.09 -22.55
CA LEU A 80 18.65 1.08 -21.48
C LEU A 80 19.63 0.62 -20.41
N ARG A 81 19.62 -0.66 -20.06
CA ARG A 81 20.54 -1.25 -19.08
C ARG A 81 21.97 -1.07 -19.52
N ASP A 82 22.33 -1.37 -20.76
CA ASP A 82 23.70 -1.24 -21.27
C ASP A 82 24.21 0.20 -21.15
N VAL A 83 23.37 1.20 -21.44
CA VAL A 83 23.73 2.61 -21.31
C VAL A 83 23.90 3.01 -19.85
N PHE A 84 22.93 2.70 -18.98
CA PHE A 84 22.96 3.14 -17.58
C PHE A 84 23.94 2.33 -16.71
N GLN A 85 24.26 1.10 -17.09
CA GLN A 85 25.26 0.26 -16.41
C GLN A 85 26.67 0.86 -16.51
N SER A 86 26.96 1.64 -17.56
CA SER A 86 28.22 2.38 -17.70
C SER A 86 28.36 3.53 -16.68
N ILE A 87 27.24 4.02 -16.16
CA ILE A 87 27.17 5.11 -15.17
C ILE A 87 27.23 4.53 -13.76
N SER A 88 26.37 3.57 -13.46
CA SER A 88 26.28 2.93 -12.15
C SER A 88 25.56 1.58 -12.26
N SER A 89 25.68 0.74 -11.22
CA SER A 89 25.04 -0.57 -11.20
C SER A 89 23.51 -0.45 -11.23
N VAL A 90 22.89 -0.97 -12.28
CA VAL A 90 21.43 -0.93 -12.47
C VAL A 90 20.79 -2.16 -11.86
N LYS A 91 19.85 -1.92 -10.95
CA LYS A 91 19.08 -2.98 -10.28
C LYS A 91 17.87 -3.40 -11.10
N ASN A 92 17.07 -2.43 -11.55
CA ASN A 92 15.82 -2.70 -12.26
C ASN A 92 15.46 -1.58 -13.23
N ILE A 93 14.78 -1.90 -14.33
CA ILE A 93 14.29 -0.91 -15.28
C ILE A 93 12.83 -1.21 -15.60
N ILE A 94 12.00 -0.17 -15.60
CA ILE A 94 10.57 -0.28 -15.88
C ILE A 94 10.22 0.69 -17.00
N ILE A 95 9.87 0.17 -18.17
CA ILE A 95 9.41 0.97 -19.31
C ILE A 95 7.89 1.12 -19.23
N ASP A 96 7.38 2.30 -19.57
CA ASP A 96 5.95 2.60 -19.65
C ASP A 96 5.24 1.65 -20.64
N LYS A 97 4.32 0.82 -20.13
CA LYS A 97 3.64 -0.22 -20.92
C LYS A 97 2.61 0.36 -21.90
N ASP A 98 2.09 1.55 -21.61
CA ASP A 98 1.00 2.13 -22.40
C ASP A 98 1.52 2.81 -23.67
N ARG A 99 2.52 3.68 -23.54
CA ARG A 99 3.00 4.52 -24.65
C ARG A 99 4.49 4.35 -24.93
N GLY A 100 5.26 3.71 -24.05
CA GLY A 100 6.71 3.52 -24.20
C GLY A 100 7.47 4.86 -24.25
N LEU A 101 6.93 5.92 -23.65
CA LEU A 101 7.50 7.27 -23.74
C LEU A 101 8.55 7.58 -22.67
N TYR A 102 8.52 6.83 -21.58
CA TYR A 102 9.43 7.00 -20.46
C TYR A 102 9.80 5.65 -19.84
N ALA A 103 10.91 5.65 -19.14
CA ALA A 103 11.39 4.53 -18.35
C ALA A 103 11.80 5.03 -16.95
N ILE A 104 11.69 4.15 -15.98
CA ILE A 104 12.20 4.36 -14.62
C ILE A 104 13.37 3.40 -14.45
N VAL A 105 14.55 3.95 -14.19
CA VAL A 105 15.77 3.17 -13.95
C VAL A 105 16.07 3.23 -12.45
N GLU A 106 16.02 2.08 -11.78
CA GLU A 106 16.41 1.88 -10.38
C GLU A 106 17.87 1.44 -10.33
N PHE A 107 18.71 2.23 -9.66
CA PHE A 107 20.09 1.88 -9.37
C PHE A 107 20.22 1.10 -8.06
N GLU A 108 21.32 0.39 -7.88
CA GLU A 108 21.65 -0.26 -6.61
C GLU A 108 21.81 0.75 -5.47
N ASN A 109 22.40 1.92 -5.77
CA ASN A 109 22.73 2.97 -4.80
C ASN A 109 22.21 4.34 -5.26
N SER A 110 21.98 5.25 -4.31
CA SER A 110 21.57 6.63 -4.58
C SER A 110 22.62 7.43 -5.36
N ASP A 111 23.90 7.06 -5.26
CA ASP A 111 24.99 7.74 -5.99
C ASP A 111 24.82 7.61 -7.50
N GLY A 112 24.23 6.51 -7.98
CA GLY A 112 23.89 6.32 -9.39
C GLY A 112 22.87 7.33 -9.89
N VAL A 113 21.96 7.78 -9.03
CA VAL A 113 20.99 8.84 -9.35
C VAL A 113 21.72 10.17 -9.58
N SER A 114 22.63 10.54 -8.67
CA SER A 114 23.40 11.78 -8.80
C SER A 114 24.26 11.77 -10.07
N ALA A 115 25.00 10.68 -10.31
CA ALA A 115 25.84 10.54 -11.50
C ALA A 115 25.02 10.60 -12.81
N ALA A 116 23.86 9.94 -12.84
CA ALA A 116 22.97 9.97 -14.01
C ALA A 116 22.33 11.34 -14.26
N LEU A 117 22.17 12.17 -13.22
CA LEU A 117 21.65 13.54 -13.34
C LEU A 117 22.72 14.54 -13.77
N GLU A 118 23.98 14.34 -13.36
CA GLU A 118 25.12 15.17 -13.76
C GLU A 118 25.54 14.92 -15.21
N GLN A 119 25.32 13.72 -15.73
CA GLN A 119 25.66 13.38 -17.11
C GLN A 119 24.60 13.89 -18.10
N HIS A 120 24.88 15.04 -18.71
CA HIS A 120 23.95 15.72 -19.63
C HIS A 120 23.94 15.19 -21.08
N ASP A 121 24.84 14.26 -21.45
CA ASP A 121 24.96 13.77 -22.83
C ASP A 121 24.88 12.24 -22.95
N ILE A 122 23.85 11.68 -22.34
CA ILE A 122 23.53 10.26 -22.48
C ILE A 122 22.79 10.06 -23.81
N LYS A 123 23.36 9.26 -24.71
CA LYS A 123 22.78 8.97 -26.03
C LYS A 123 22.47 7.48 -26.17
N LEU A 124 21.33 7.18 -26.78
CA LEU A 124 20.95 5.84 -27.21
C LEU A 124 20.52 5.91 -28.68
N GLU A 125 21.13 5.10 -29.54
CA GLU A 125 20.85 5.08 -30.99
C GLU A 125 20.89 6.49 -31.66
N GLY A 126 21.79 7.36 -31.17
CA GLY A 126 21.93 8.73 -31.66
C GLY A 126 20.91 9.74 -31.10
N GLN A 127 19.89 9.31 -30.35
CA GLN A 127 18.97 10.20 -29.63
C GLN A 127 19.46 10.51 -28.22
N ARG A 128 19.35 11.78 -27.81
CA ARG A 128 19.74 12.23 -26.46
C ARG A 128 18.62 11.95 -25.46
N LEU A 129 18.96 11.20 -24.41
CA LEU A 129 18.06 10.88 -23.32
C LEU A 129 17.92 12.07 -22.37
N LYS A 130 16.69 12.28 -21.88
CA LYS A 130 16.37 13.26 -20.84
C LYS A 130 16.20 12.52 -19.52
N VAL A 131 17.18 12.66 -18.64
CA VAL A 131 17.16 12.12 -17.28
C VAL A 131 16.67 13.19 -16.31
N LYS A 132 15.73 12.82 -15.44
CA LYS A 132 15.16 13.67 -14.39
C LYS A 132 15.05 12.90 -13.08
N PRO A 133 15.05 13.58 -11.92
CA PRO A 133 14.74 12.92 -10.66
C PRO A 133 13.34 12.29 -10.72
N ARG A 134 13.17 11.11 -10.13
CA ARG A 134 11.85 10.47 -10.05
C ARG A 134 10.92 11.29 -9.16
N GLU A 135 9.70 11.55 -9.64
CA GLU A 135 8.68 12.22 -8.83
C GLU A 135 8.29 11.37 -7.62
N LYS A 136 8.37 11.98 -6.43
CA LYS A 136 7.93 11.35 -5.17
C LYS A 136 6.40 11.33 -5.14
N LYS A 137 5.82 10.14 -5.29
CA LYS A 137 4.39 9.93 -5.05
C LYS A 137 4.19 9.46 -3.61
N GLU A 138 3.31 10.14 -2.89
CA GLU A 138 2.96 9.74 -1.53
C GLU A 138 2.39 8.33 -1.50
N PHE A 139 2.79 7.55 -0.50
CA PHE A 139 2.28 6.22 -0.26
C PHE A 139 0.82 6.30 0.20
N LYS A 140 -0.11 6.28 -0.75
CA LYS A 140 -1.52 6.06 -0.46
C LYS A 140 -1.73 4.56 -0.32
N LYS A 141 -1.95 4.10 0.90
CA LYS A 141 -2.51 2.77 1.15
C LYS A 141 -3.77 2.66 0.28
N LYS A 142 -3.81 1.70 -0.65
CA LYS A 142 -5.11 1.30 -1.21
C LYS A 142 -5.94 0.96 0.00
N ARG A 143 -6.99 1.74 0.29
CA ARG A 143 -7.98 1.33 1.27
C ARG A 143 -8.46 -0.01 0.70
N THR A 144 -7.98 -1.12 1.25
CA THR A 144 -8.75 -2.36 1.23
C THR A 144 -10.04 -1.90 1.83
N GLY A 145 -11.03 -1.66 0.97
CA GLY A 145 -12.28 -1.10 1.39
C GLY A 145 -12.70 -1.88 2.61
N VAL A 146 -13.10 -1.17 3.66
CA VAL A 146 -14.25 -1.69 4.40
C VAL A 146 -15.25 -1.91 3.27
N ARG A 147 -15.38 -3.15 2.78
CA ARG A 147 -16.47 -3.50 1.87
C ARG A 147 -17.67 -3.00 2.64
N ASN A 148 -18.34 -2.00 2.09
CA ASN A 148 -19.41 -1.35 2.81
C ASN A 148 -20.39 -2.48 3.11
N LEU A 149 -20.49 -2.87 4.39
CA LEU A 149 -21.37 -3.95 4.84
C LEU A 149 -22.84 -3.53 4.73
N GLN A 150 -23.06 -2.31 4.23
CA GLN A 150 -24.36 -1.76 3.94
C GLN A 150 -24.83 -2.29 2.58
N PRO A 151 -26.11 -2.69 2.48
CA PRO A 151 -26.75 -2.94 1.20
C PRO A 151 -26.53 -1.74 0.25
N PRO A 152 -26.55 -1.96 -1.07
CA PRO A 152 -26.56 -0.86 -2.03
C PRO A 152 -27.67 0.14 -1.69
N ASP A 153 -27.40 1.43 -1.88
CA ASP A 153 -28.41 2.46 -1.68
C ASP A 153 -29.53 2.36 -2.73
N GLN A 154 -30.63 3.08 -2.50
CA GLN A 154 -31.82 3.01 -3.35
C GLN A 154 -31.53 3.40 -4.81
N GLU A 155 -30.55 4.27 -5.04
CA GLU A 155 -30.19 4.75 -6.38
C GLU A 155 -29.28 3.78 -7.14
N ALA A 156 -28.36 3.09 -6.45
CA ALA A 156 -27.58 2.00 -7.02
C ALA A 156 -28.48 0.79 -7.34
N LEU A 157 -29.43 0.48 -6.45
CA LEU A 157 -30.36 -0.62 -6.65
C LEU A 157 -31.27 -0.35 -7.86
N SER A 158 -31.83 0.86 -7.98
CA SER A 158 -32.69 1.20 -9.12
C SER A 158 -31.97 1.08 -10.46
N LYS A 159 -30.69 1.44 -10.53
CA LYS A 159 -29.85 1.29 -11.75
C LYS A 159 -29.62 -0.16 -12.18
N GLU A 160 -29.55 -1.09 -11.24
CA GLU A 160 -29.43 -2.53 -11.57
C GLU A 160 -30.78 -3.14 -11.95
N LEU A 161 -31.87 -2.70 -11.31
CA LEU A 161 -33.21 -3.25 -11.54
C LEU A 161 -33.86 -2.83 -12.86
N ILE A 162 -33.45 -1.69 -13.46
CA ILE A 162 -33.95 -1.26 -14.78
C ILE A 162 -33.54 -2.20 -15.92
N HIS A 163 -32.54 -3.04 -15.70
CA HIS A 163 -32.03 -3.97 -16.72
C HIS A 163 -32.65 -5.36 -16.65
N CYS A 164 -33.45 -5.65 -15.62
CA CYS A 164 -34.17 -6.91 -15.48
C CYS A 164 -35.40 -6.94 -16.41
N LYS A 165 -35.66 -8.08 -17.04
CA LYS A 165 -36.76 -8.26 -18.02
C LYS A 165 -38.14 -8.37 -17.38
N ASP A 166 -38.23 -8.82 -16.13
CA ASP A 166 -39.49 -9.06 -15.43
C ASP A 166 -39.35 -8.85 -13.91
N VAL A 167 -40.48 -8.79 -13.22
CA VAL A 167 -40.54 -8.54 -11.77
C VAL A 167 -39.89 -9.68 -10.98
N GLU A 168 -39.93 -10.91 -11.49
CA GLU A 168 -39.32 -12.06 -10.82
C GLU A 168 -37.80 -11.95 -10.80
N GLU A 169 -37.19 -11.54 -11.91
CA GLU A 169 -35.76 -11.28 -12.02
C GLU A 169 -35.34 -10.05 -11.22
N GLN A 170 -36.17 -9.02 -11.17
CA GLN A 170 -35.96 -7.88 -10.26
C GLN A 170 -35.90 -8.35 -8.80
N MET A 171 -36.86 -9.16 -8.34
CA MET A 171 -36.88 -9.68 -6.97
C MET A 171 -35.64 -10.53 -6.65
N LYS A 172 -35.20 -11.40 -7.57
CA LYS A 172 -33.98 -12.21 -7.40
C LYS A 172 -32.71 -11.36 -7.32
N SER A 173 -32.62 -10.32 -8.13
CA SER A 173 -31.51 -9.36 -8.11
C SER A 173 -31.47 -8.57 -6.80
N VAL A 174 -32.61 -8.09 -6.30
CA VAL A 174 -32.69 -7.42 -4.98
C VAL A 174 -32.18 -8.34 -3.87
N VAL A 175 -32.67 -9.60 -3.81
CA VAL A 175 -32.25 -10.54 -2.78
C VAL A 175 -30.75 -10.79 -2.84
N THR A 176 -30.20 -10.98 -4.04
CA THR A 176 -28.78 -11.24 -4.22
C THR A 176 -27.91 -10.05 -3.80
N LEU A 177 -28.29 -8.84 -4.22
CA LEU A 177 -27.54 -7.61 -3.95
C LEU A 177 -27.65 -7.14 -2.48
N CYS A 178 -28.76 -7.43 -1.81
CA CYS A 178 -28.98 -7.04 -0.42
C CYS A 178 -28.65 -8.15 0.60
N SER A 179 -28.50 -9.40 0.16
CA SER A 179 -28.11 -10.51 1.04
C SER A 179 -26.65 -10.39 1.48
N PRO A 180 -26.32 -10.74 2.74
CA PRO A 180 -24.94 -10.75 3.19
C PRO A 180 -24.13 -11.75 2.39
N SER A 181 -22.94 -11.33 1.96
CA SER A 181 -22.05 -12.23 1.23
C SER A 181 -21.65 -13.44 2.08
N ARG A 182 -21.25 -14.55 1.45
CA ARG A 182 -20.76 -15.75 2.16
C ARG A 182 -19.66 -15.43 3.19
N HIS A 183 -18.81 -14.45 2.87
CA HIS A 183 -17.77 -13.96 3.76
C HIS A 183 -18.36 -13.22 4.98
N GLU A 184 -19.41 -12.43 4.81
CA GLU A 184 -20.08 -11.72 5.90
C GLU A 184 -20.83 -12.65 6.84
N SER A 185 -21.56 -13.62 6.29
CA SER A 185 -22.23 -14.65 7.09
C SER A 185 -21.22 -15.41 7.95
N HIS A 186 -20.09 -15.81 7.37
CA HIS A 186 -19.02 -16.49 8.12
C HIS A 186 -18.39 -15.61 9.22
N LEU A 187 -18.18 -14.31 8.97
CA LEU A 187 -17.72 -13.39 10.01
C LEU A 187 -18.71 -13.26 11.16
N ARG A 188 -20.02 -13.24 10.87
CA ARG A 188 -21.06 -13.19 11.91
C ARG A 188 -21.10 -14.49 12.71
N GLU A 189 -20.95 -15.64 12.08
CA GLU A 189 -20.84 -16.93 12.77
C GLU A 189 -19.65 -16.95 13.73
N LEU A 190 -18.47 -16.49 13.28
CA LEU A 190 -17.29 -16.39 14.14
C LEU A 190 -17.50 -15.43 15.31
N LEU A 191 -18.14 -14.28 15.07
CA LEU A 191 -18.49 -13.32 16.12
C LEU A 191 -19.43 -13.95 17.16
N LEU A 192 -20.49 -14.64 16.71
CA LEU A 192 -21.43 -15.32 17.57
C LEU A 192 -20.76 -16.45 18.35
N SER A 193 -19.83 -17.19 17.73
CA SER A 193 -19.04 -18.21 18.40
C SER A 193 -18.20 -17.62 19.53
N LEU A 194 -17.50 -16.51 19.26
CA LEU A 194 -16.70 -15.81 20.26
C LEU A 194 -17.57 -15.27 21.40
N LEU A 195 -18.69 -14.62 21.08
CA LEU A 195 -19.63 -14.11 22.07
C LEU A 195 -20.21 -15.24 22.93
N LYS A 196 -20.58 -16.36 22.31
CA LYS A 196 -21.06 -17.54 23.03
C LYS A 196 -20.01 -18.07 24.00
N GLU A 197 -18.77 -18.25 23.55
CA GLU A 197 -17.67 -18.71 24.40
C GLU A 197 -17.50 -17.81 25.62
N THR A 198 -17.44 -16.49 25.41
CA THR A 198 -17.35 -15.53 26.51
C THR A 198 -18.57 -15.60 27.42
N PHE A 199 -19.79 -15.65 26.89
CA PHE A 199 -20.99 -15.69 27.72
C PHE A 199 -21.15 -17.00 28.48
N THR A 200 -20.70 -18.13 27.93
CA THR A 200 -20.71 -19.41 28.67
C THR A 200 -19.73 -19.45 29.84
N GLU A 201 -18.64 -18.70 29.79
CA GLU A 201 -17.74 -18.57 30.95
C GLU A 201 -18.39 -17.81 32.10
N PHE A 202 -19.13 -16.73 31.81
CA PHE A 202 -19.73 -15.87 32.85
C PHE A 202 -21.16 -16.29 33.24
N PHE A 203 -21.89 -16.93 32.34
CA PHE A 203 -23.26 -17.39 32.51
C PHE A 203 -23.37 -18.85 32.03
N PRO A 204 -22.78 -19.80 32.77
CA PRO A 204 -23.01 -21.22 32.50
C PRO A 204 -24.51 -21.49 32.70
N GLY A 205 -25.21 -21.86 31.63
CA GLY A 205 -26.64 -22.11 31.69
C GLY A 205 -26.96 -23.28 32.63
N ASP A 206 -27.96 -23.09 33.50
CA ASP A 206 -28.60 -24.17 34.27
C ASP A 206 -29.33 -25.17 33.35
#